data_AF-A0AAN4MGY2-F1
#
_entry.id   AF-A0AAN4MGY2-F1
#
_cell.length_a   1.000
_cell.length_b   1.000
_cell.length_c   1.000
_cell.angle_alpha   90.00
_cell.angle_beta   90.00
_cell.angle_gamma   90.00
#
_symmetry.space_group_name_H-M   'P 1'
#
loop_
_entity.id
_entity.type
_entity.pdbx_description
1 polymer ?
#
loop_
_entity_poly.entity_id
_entity_poly.type
_entity_poly.pdbx_seq_one_letter_code
_entity_poly.pdbx_strand_id
1 'polypeptide(L)'
;MAKDDLRLRIKKIWLWTILGIIFYLIISFFLKSSYPITHHKFNLTEAYEVLKDSLTIAAAFLAPVAAFVLFSDWRLQHRAIAKENNSSNIFSLINRFSVEINILNILIIQAPTSHASFLDDIHKKIEECEIKNSELIVEFNDFYHKVTTDNGFTDLCEEIITLSFPAFLHNAAIYYTLLVKLTYPDSHAFAEGPNFSVDDFVSRCKDELKEIQIAKDEDLRQINENLGRLSTLKEELNV
;
A
#
# COMPACT_ATOMS: atom_id res chain seq x y z
N MET A 1 -23.23 8.28 5.82
CA MET A 1 -23.65 9.50 5.07
C MET A 1 -23.84 9.27 3.58
N ALA A 2 -22.82 8.86 2.79
CA ALA A 2 -22.99 8.68 1.33
C ALA A 2 -23.96 7.53 0.92
N LYS A 3 -23.96 6.41 1.65
CA LYS A 3 -24.90 5.28 1.40
C LYS A 3 -26.36 5.63 1.66
N ASP A 4 -26.63 6.44 2.69
CA ASP A 4 -28.00 6.84 3.05
C ASP A 4 -28.61 7.81 2.02
N ASP A 5 -27.80 8.73 1.49
CA ASP A 5 -28.22 9.64 0.41
C ASP A 5 -28.53 8.89 -0.89
N LEU A 6 -27.69 7.92 -1.28
CA LEU A 6 -27.92 7.14 -2.50
C LEU A 6 -29.21 6.32 -2.43
N ARG A 7 -29.47 5.66 -1.29
CA ARG A 7 -30.69 4.88 -1.06
C ARG A 7 -31.94 5.74 -1.10
N LEU A 8 -31.89 6.94 -0.51
CA LEU A 8 -32.99 7.91 -0.55
C LEU A 8 -33.26 8.42 -1.98
N ARG A 9 -32.20 8.70 -2.76
CA ARG A 9 -32.33 9.12 -4.17
C ARG A 9 -32.93 8.03 -5.05
N ILE A 10 -32.49 6.78 -4.91
CA ILE A 10 -33.04 5.64 -5.67
C ILE A 10 -34.53 5.47 -5.35
N LYS A 11 -34.92 5.55 -4.07
CA LYS A 11 -36.31 5.41 -3.64
C LYS A 11 -37.20 6.52 -4.22
N LYS A 12 -36.67 7.75 -4.30
CA LYS A 12 -37.34 8.88 -4.94
C LYS A 12 -37.53 8.65 -6.44
N ILE A 13 -36.48 8.24 -7.16
CA ILE A 13 -36.55 7.94 -8.60
C ILE A 13 -37.58 6.85 -8.88
N TRP A 14 -37.55 5.74 -8.13
CA TRP A 14 -38.51 4.65 -8.30
C TRP A 14 -39.97 5.09 -8.13
N LEU A 15 -40.23 5.93 -7.12
CA LEU A 15 -41.56 6.49 -6.88
C LEU A 15 -42.04 7.37 -8.05
N TRP A 16 -41.15 8.21 -8.60
CA TRP A 16 -41.46 9.02 -9.79
C TRP A 16 -41.66 8.17 -11.05
N THR A 17 -40.89 7.10 -11.22
CA THR A 17 -41.08 6.17 -12.36
C THR A 17 -42.45 5.51 -12.31
N ILE A 18 -42.89 5.03 -11.13
CA ILE A 18 -44.23 4.43 -10.99
C ILE A 18 -45.32 5.45 -11.27
N LEU A 19 -45.19 6.67 -10.73
CA LEU A 19 -46.16 7.74 -10.99
C LEU A 19 -46.25 8.06 -12.49
N GLY A 20 -45.09 8.11 -13.17
CA GLY A 20 -45.01 8.34 -14.61
C GLY A 20 -45.65 7.24 -15.44
N ILE A 21 -45.46 5.97 -15.07
CA ILE A 21 -46.13 4.82 -15.72
C ILE A 21 -47.65 4.94 -15.58
N ILE A 22 -48.16 5.22 -14.38
CA ILE A 22 -49.60 5.36 -14.13
C ILE A 22 -50.18 6.50 -14.98
N PHE A 23 -49.49 7.64 -15.04
CA PHE A 23 -49.93 8.79 -15.82
C PHE A 23 -49.90 8.50 -17.34
N TYR A 24 -48.85 7.84 -17.83
CA TYR A 24 -48.76 7.42 -19.24
C TYR A 24 -49.85 6.42 -19.61
N LEU A 25 -50.18 5.47 -18.73
CA LEU A 25 -51.29 4.53 -18.93
C LEU A 25 -52.63 5.27 -19.03
N ILE A 26 -52.90 6.23 -18.14
CA ILE A 26 -54.14 7.02 -18.18
C ILE A 26 -54.26 7.79 -19.51
N ILE A 27 -53.20 8.50 -19.91
CA ILE A 27 -53.19 9.28 -21.16
C ILE A 27 -53.33 8.38 -22.39
N SER A 28 -52.58 7.27 -22.43
CA SER A 28 -52.63 6.33 -23.55
C SER A 28 -53.99 5.66 -23.68
N PHE A 29 -54.64 5.30 -22.56
CA PHE A 29 -55.99 4.74 -22.59
C PHE A 29 -57.02 5.77 -23.07
N PHE A 30 -56.87 7.04 -22.67
CA PHE A 30 -57.71 8.14 -23.15
C PHE A 30 -57.54 8.41 -24.65
N LEU A 31 -56.30 8.41 -25.16
CA LEU A 31 -56.00 8.67 -26.57
C LEU A 31 -56.41 7.52 -27.50
N LYS A 32 -56.24 6.27 -27.05
CA LYS A 32 -56.54 5.06 -27.84
C LYS A 32 -58.01 4.64 -27.72
N SER A 33 -58.74 5.16 -26.74
CA SER A 33 -60.19 4.98 -26.64
C SER A 33 -60.90 5.80 -27.71
N SER A 34 -61.48 5.13 -28.71
CA SER A 34 -62.35 5.75 -29.71
C SER A 34 -63.51 6.50 -29.04
N TYR A 35 -63.45 7.83 -29.03
CA TYR A 35 -64.53 8.68 -28.53
C TYR A 35 -65.71 8.64 -29.54
N PRO A 36 -66.98 8.39 -29.14
CA PRO A 36 -67.50 8.35 -27.78
C PRO A 36 -67.42 6.97 -27.11
N ILE A 37 -67.13 6.99 -25.80
CA ILE A 37 -66.82 5.86 -24.91
C ILE A 37 -68.03 4.92 -24.68
N THR A 38 -69.22 5.29 -25.15
CA THR A 38 -70.49 4.66 -24.74
C THR A 38 -70.77 3.28 -25.36
N HIS A 39 -70.01 2.82 -26.37
CA HIS A 39 -70.31 1.56 -27.08
C HIS A 39 -69.14 0.62 -27.41
N HIS A 40 -67.93 0.86 -26.89
CA HIS A 40 -66.75 0.05 -27.27
C HIS A 40 -66.45 -1.07 -26.27
N LYS A 41 -66.28 -2.31 -26.78
CA LYS A 41 -65.73 -3.44 -26.01
C LYS A 41 -64.25 -3.18 -25.74
N PHE A 42 -63.80 -3.45 -24.52
CA PHE A 42 -62.40 -3.34 -24.12
C PHE A 42 -61.50 -4.16 -25.06
N ASN A 43 -60.60 -3.50 -25.78
CA ASN A 43 -59.69 -4.14 -26.72
C ASN A 43 -58.44 -4.64 -25.98
N LEU A 44 -58.43 -5.95 -25.69
CA LEU A 44 -57.31 -6.61 -24.99
C LEU A 44 -55.98 -6.45 -25.71
N THR A 45 -55.98 -6.41 -27.05
CA THR A 45 -54.77 -6.27 -27.87
C THR A 45 -54.16 -4.88 -27.71
N GLU A 46 -54.98 -3.82 -27.74
CA GLU A 46 -54.49 -2.45 -27.55
C GLU A 46 -54.04 -2.17 -26.12
N ALA A 47 -54.75 -2.72 -25.13
CA ALA A 47 -54.35 -2.63 -23.73
C ALA A 47 -53.00 -3.30 -23.48
N TYR A 48 -52.75 -4.45 -24.12
CA TYR A 48 -51.47 -5.14 -24.05
C TYR A 48 -50.33 -4.32 -24.66
N GLU A 49 -50.54 -3.70 -25.83
CA GLU A 49 -49.51 -2.84 -26.45
C GLU A 49 -49.18 -1.63 -25.58
N VAL A 50 -50.19 -0.93 -25.08
CA VAL A 50 -49.98 0.24 -24.22
C VAL A 50 -49.23 -0.13 -22.95
N LEU A 51 -49.54 -1.30 -22.36
CA LEU A 51 -48.83 -1.80 -21.18
C LEU A 51 -47.37 -2.18 -21.50
N LYS A 52 -47.14 -2.83 -22.65
CA LYS A 52 -45.78 -3.14 -23.13
C LYS A 52 -44.96 -1.88 -23.36
N ASP A 53 -45.53 -0.85 -23.98
CA ASP A 53 -44.82 0.42 -24.21
C ASP A 53 -44.52 1.13 -22.90
N SER A 54 -45.47 1.13 -21.97
CA SER A 54 -45.28 1.69 -20.62
C SER A 54 -44.10 1.03 -19.88
N LEU A 55 -44.03 -0.32 -19.91
CA LEU A 55 -42.94 -1.08 -19.33
C LEU A 55 -41.61 -0.84 -20.05
N THR A 56 -41.64 -0.67 -21.37
CA THR A 56 -40.44 -0.39 -22.18
C THR A 56 -39.87 0.99 -21.85
N ILE A 57 -40.72 2.01 -21.74
CA ILE A 57 -40.35 3.36 -21.32
C ILE A 57 -39.80 3.32 -19.89
N ALA A 58 -40.49 2.63 -18.97
CA ALA A 58 -40.02 2.46 -17.61
C ALA A 58 -38.64 1.81 -17.54
N ALA A 59 -38.41 0.74 -18.31
CA ALA A 59 -37.12 0.07 -18.41
C ALA A 59 -36.04 1.00 -18.97
N ALA A 60 -36.35 1.81 -20.00
CA ALA A 60 -35.42 2.78 -20.58
C ALA A 60 -34.97 3.85 -19.57
N PHE A 61 -35.82 4.24 -18.62
CA PHE A 61 -35.46 5.17 -17.54
C PHE A 61 -34.79 4.49 -16.34
N LEU A 62 -35.19 3.26 -15.99
CA LEU A 62 -34.64 2.54 -14.84
C LEU A 62 -33.26 1.91 -15.14
N ALA A 63 -33.01 1.46 -16.37
CA ALA A 63 -31.76 0.79 -16.72
C ALA A 63 -30.51 1.68 -16.52
N PRO A 64 -30.49 2.97 -16.95
CA PRO A 64 -29.37 3.87 -16.66
C PRO A 64 -29.16 4.11 -15.16
N VAL A 65 -30.25 4.16 -14.37
CA VAL A 65 -30.19 4.36 -12.92
C VAL A 65 -29.60 3.12 -12.23
N ALA A 66 -30.07 1.93 -12.61
CA ALA A 66 -29.52 0.67 -12.13
C ALA A 66 -28.04 0.53 -12.49
N ALA A 67 -27.67 0.87 -13.73
CA ALA A 67 -26.28 0.89 -14.18
C ALA A 67 -25.44 1.88 -13.35
N PHE A 68 -25.92 3.10 -13.10
CA PHE A 68 -25.20 4.09 -12.29
C PHE A 68 -24.93 3.61 -10.86
N VAL A 69 -25.92 2.98 -10.21
CA VAL A 69 -25.76 2.42 -8.86
C VAL A 69 -24.74 1.28 -8.87
N LEU A 70 -24.85 0.37 -9.83
CA LEU A 70 -23.94 -0.76 -9.98
C LEU A 70 -22.51 -0.28 -10.23
N PHE A 71 -22.31 0.68 -11.14
CA PHE A 71 -20.99 1.27 -11.41
C PHE A 71 -20.43 2.03 -10.20
N SER A 72 -21.28 2.73 -9.44
CA SER A 72 -20.84 3.46 -8.25
C SER A 72 -20.34 2.51 -7.16
N ASP A 73 -21.07 1.43 -6.89
CA ASP A 73 -20.68 0.42 -5.91
C ASP A 73 -19.44 -0.37 -6.39
N TRP A 74 -19.44 -0.80 -7.65
CA TRP A 74 -18.29 -1.46 -8.29
C TRP A 74 -17.01 -0.63 -8.20
N ARG A 75 -17.10 0.69 -8.46
CA ARG A 75 -15.94 1.59 -8.36
C ARG A 75 -15.40 1.70 -6.93
N LEU A 76 -16.28 1.71 -5.93
CA LEU A 76 -15.85 1.73 -4.52
C LEU A 76 -15.15 0.43 -4.15
N GLN A 77 -15.72 -0.71 -4.52
CA GLN A 77 -15.10 -2.02 -4.31
C GLN A 77 -13.73 -2.11 -5.00
N HIS A 78 -13.64 -1.69 -6.27
CA HIS A 78 -12.37 -1.71 -7.00
C HIS A 78 -11.30 -0.83 -6.34
N ARG A 79 -11.66 0.34 -5.82
CA ARG A 79 -10.72 1.21 -5.09
C ARG A 79 -10.26 0.57 -3.78
N ALA A 80 -11.15 -0.09 -3.05
CA ALA A 80 -10.80 -0.79 -1.82
C ALA A 80 -9.81 -1.94 -2.12
N ILE A 81 -10.11 -2.78 -3.11
CA ILE A 81 -9.24 -3.88 -3.55
C ILE A 81 -7.88 -3.35 -4.03
N ALA A 82 -7.86 -2.27 -4.82
CA ALA A 82 -6.61 -1.66 -5.26
C ALA A 82 -5.77 -1.14 -4.09
N LYS A 83 -6.41 -0.51 -3.09
CA LYS A 83 -5.73 -0.04 -1.87
C LYS A 83 -5.15 -1.19 -1.07
N GLU A 84 -5.91 -2.26 -0.86
CA GLU A 84 -5.46 -3.47 -0.15
C GLU A 84 -4.28 -4.13 -0.86
N ASN A 85 -4.38 -4.32 -2.18
CA ASN A 85 -3.30 -4.92 -2.98
C ASN A 85 -2.03 -4.08 -2.93
N ASN A 86 -2.15 -2.76 -3.08
CA ASN A 86 -0.99 -1.85 -3.03
C ASN A 86 -0.34 -1.86 -1.64
N SER A 87 -1.13 -1.80 -0.57
CA SER A 87 -0.64 -1.83 0.82
C SER A 87 0.01 -3.18 1.16
N SER A 88 -0.57 -4.28 0.65
CA SER A 88 0.00 -5.62 0.78
C SER A 88 1.32 -5.78 0.03
N ASN A 89 1.41 -5.20 -1.17
CA ASN A 89 2.63 -5.23 -1.98
C ASN A 89 3.77 -4.49 -1.26
N ILE A 90 3.57 -3.23 -0.86
CA ILE A 90 4.61 -2.45 -0.19
C ILE A 90 5.05 -3.09 1.12
N PHE A 91 4.11 -3.61 1.93
CA PHE A 91 4.45 -4.37 3.13
C PHE A 91 5.33 -5.58 2.83
N SER A 92 5.00 -6.32 1.76
CA SER A 92 5.79 -7.50 1.37
C SER A 92 7.21 -7.14 0.93
N LEU A 93 7.39 -6.00 0.25
CA LEU A 93 8.70 -5.50 -0.17
C LEU A 93 9.54 -5.07 1.04
N ILE A 94 8.95 -4.32 1.97
CA ILE A 94 9.58 -3.93 3.23
C ILE A 94 10.01 -5.17 4.03
N ASN A 95 9.11 -6.16 4.19
CA ASN A 95 9.41 -7.37 4.95
C ASN A 95 10.52 -8.20 4.29
N ARG A 96 10.50 -8.33 2.96
CA ARG A 96 11.58 -9.00 2.20
C ARG A 96 12.92 -8.30 2.41
N PHE A 97 12.93 -6.97 2.41
CA PHE A 97 14.17 -6.22 2.61
C PHE A 97 14.67 -6.31 4.06
N SER A 98 13.76 -6.33 5.05
CA SER A 98 14.13 -6.64 6.44
C SER A 98 14.84 -7.98 6.60
N VAL A 99 14.41 -9.01 5.86
CA VAL A 99 15.11 -10.31 5.84
C VAL A 99 16.54 -10.17 5.30
N GLU A 100 16.76 -9.38 4.25
CA GLU A 100 18.09 -9.12 3.69
C GLU A 100 19.01 -8.40 4.69
N ILE A 101 18.46 -7.44 5.43
CA ILE A 101 19.15 -6.74 6.52
C ILE A 101 19.54 -7.70 7.65
N ASN A 102 18.64 -8.62 8.02
CA ASN A 102 18.95 -9.66 9.01
C ASN A 102 20.05 -10.61 8.52
N ILE A 103 20.06 -10.97 7.24
CA ILE A 103 21.14 -11.78 6.64
C ILE A 103 22.46 -11.04 6.70
N LEU A 104 22.48 -9.75 6.36
CA LEU A 104 23.67 -8.90 6.49
C LEU A 104 24.17 -8.86 7.94
N ASN A 105 23.26 -8.70 8.91
CA ASN A 105 23.64 -8.72 10.32
C ASN A 105 24.28 -10.05 10.74
N ILE A 106 23.71 -11.19 10.31
CA ILE A 106 24.25 -12.52 10.59
C ILE A 106 25.66 -12.66 10.01
N LEU A 107 25.87 -12.22 8.77
CA LEU A 107 27.21 -12.21 8.16
C LEU A 107 28.17 -11.39 9.04
N ILE A 108 27.82 -10.16 9.39
CA ILE A 108 28.66 -9.30 10.22
C ILE A 108 29.02 -9.95 11.56
N ILE A 109 28.06 -10.60 12.24
CA ILE A 109 28.29 -11.27 13.53
C ILE A 109 29.20 -12.50 13.38
N GLN A 110 29.07 -13.23 12.26
CA GLN A 110 29.85 -14.43 12.00
C GLN A 110 31.27 -14.13 11.50
N ALA A 111 31.58 -12.87 11.19
CA ALA A 111 32.88 -12.45 10.69
C ALA A 111 34.02 -12.75 11.67
N PRO A 112 34.92 -13.71 11.39
CA PRO A 112 36.15 -13.80 12.16
C PRO A 112 36.99 -12.56 11.86
N THR A 113 37.55 -11.93 12.90
CA THR A 113 38.34 -10.69 12.84
C THR A 113 39.67 -10.81 12.08
N SER A 114 39.91 -11.92 11.36
CA SER A 114 41.22 -12.28 10.83
C SER A 114 41.19 -12.90 9.42
N HIS A 115 40.06 -12.91 8.70
CA HIS A 115 39.98 -13.49 7.34
C HIS A 115 39.47 -12.50 6.30
N ALA A 116 40.39 -12.06 5.42
CA ALA A 116 40.13 -11.05 4.40
C ALA A 116 39.04 -11.42 3.38
N SER A 117 38.83 -12.72 3.09
CA SER A 117 37.77 -13.16 2.17
C SER A 117 36.37 -12.83 2.68
N PHE A 118 36.18 -12.78 4.00
CA PHE A 118 34.91 -12.47 4.61
C PHE A 118 34.53 -10.99 4.50
N LEU A 119 35.54 -10.11 4.41
CA LEU A 119 35.32 -8.67 4.24
C LEU A 119 34.71 -8.36 2.87
N ASP A 120 35.12 -9.08 1.82
CA ASP A 120 34.56 -8.93 0.48
C ASP A 120 33.06 -9.30 0.46
N ASP A 121 32.70 -10.42 1.11
CA ASP A 121 31.31 -10.86 1.23
C ASP A 121 30.44 -9.84 1.99
N ILE A 122 30.95 -9.28 3.10
CA ILE A 122 30.24 -8.21 3.84
C ILE A 122 30.07 -6.97 2.95
N HIS A 123 31.15 -6.51 2.32
CA HIS A 123 31.14 -5.29 1.53
C HIS A 123 30.14 -5.39 0.38
N LYS A 124 30.21 -6.48 -0.38
CA LYS A 124 29.27 -6.79 -1.44
C LYS A 124 27.83 -6.83 -0.94
N LYS A 125 27.60 -7.43 0.24
CA LYS A 125 26.25 -7.50 0.80
C LYS A 125 25.71 -6.14 1.22
N ILE A 126 26.56 -5.27 1.75
CA ILE A 126 26.20 -3.87 2.08
C ILE A 126 25.76 -3.15 0.80
N GLU A 127 26.57 -3.21 -0.27
CA GLU A 127 26.24 -2.58 -1.56
C GLU A 127 24.92 -3.11 -2.13
N GLU A 128 24.71 -4.43 -2.11
CA GLU A 128 23.44 -5.04 -2.53
C GLU A 128 22.25 -4.51 -1.72
N CYS A 129 22.41 -4.34 -0.41
CA CYS A 129 21.37 -3.81 0.45
C CYS A 129 21.11 -2.32 0.22
N GLU A 130 22.13 -1.51 -0.01
CA GLU A 130 21.99 -0.07 -0.32
C GLU A 130 21.25 0.14 -1.66
N ILE A 131 21.55 -0.67 -2.67
CA ILE A 131 20.85 -0.64 -3.96
C ILE A 131 19.38 -1.03 -3.76
N LYS A 132 19.10 -2.16 -3.06
CA LYS A 132 17.73 -2.60 -2.77
C LYS A 132 16.94 -1.58 -1.97
N ASN A 133 17.58 -0.88 -1.02
CA ASN A 133 16.92 0.19 -0.28
C ASN A 133 16.53 1.35 -1.20
N SER A 134 17.42 1.71 -2.13
CA SER A 134 17.16 2.76 -3.12
C SER A 134 16.01 2.38 -4.06
N GLU A 135 15.95 1.13 -4.52
CA GLU A 135 14.82 0.60 -5.29
C GLU A 135 13.52 0.66 -4.48
N LEU A 136 13.56 0.27 -3.20
CA LEU A 136 12.41 0.31 -2.30
C LEU A 136 11.90 1.75 -2.09
N ILE A 137 12.78 2.74 -2.00
CA ILE A 137 12.41 4.16 -1.93
C ILE A 137 11.64 4.57 -3.20
N VAL A 138 12.08 4.15 -4.37
CA VAL A 138 11.39 4.46 -5.64
C VAL A 138 10.00 3.83 -5.70
N GLU A 139 9.90 2.54 -5.36
CA GLU A 139 8.63 1.82 -5.28
C GLU A 139 7.68 2.45 -4.24
N PHE A 140 8.21 2.88 -3.10
CA PHE A 140 7.44 3.57 -2.08
C PHE A 140 6.93 4.93 -2.56
N ASN A 141 7.73 5.70 -3.29
CA ASN A 141 7.28 6.99 -3.83
C ASN A 141 6.14 6.80 -4.85
N ASP A 142 6.23 5.81 -5.74
CA ASP A 142 5.13 5.48 -6.67
C ASP A 142 3.87 5.04 -5.93
N PHE A 143 4.02 4.24 -4.86
CA PHE A 143 2.91 3.89 -3.97
C PHE A 143 2.32 5.12 -3.28
N TYR A 144 3.15 5.98 -2.69
CA TYR A 144 2.74 7.17 -1.94
C TYR A 144 1.92 8.12 -2.81
N HIS A 145 2.34 8.36 -4.06
CA HIS A 145 1.57 9.18 -5.01
C HIS A 145 0.19 8.62 -5.37
N LYS A 146 -0.02 7.30 -5.24
CA LYS A 146 -1.30 6.64 -5.51
C LYS A 146 -2.23 6.66 -4.29
N VAL A 147 -1.69 6.86 -3.10
CA VAL A 147 -2.47 6.95 -1.86
C VAL A 147 -3.03 8.37 -1.71
N THR A 148 -4.34 8.48 -1.46
CA THR A 148 -5.05 9.76 -1.35
C THR A 148 -5.48 10.10 0.07
N THR A 149 -5.16 9.23 1.02
CA THR A 149 -5.51 9.37 2.44
C THR A 149 -4.26 9.16 3.28
N ASP A 150 -3.89 10.21 3.99
CA ASP A 150 -2.93 10.16 5.08
C ASP A 150 -3.40 9.13 6.11
N ASN A 151 -2.58 8.12 6.36
CA ASN A 151 -2.83 7.12 7.38
C ASN A 151 -1.51 6.74 8.05
N GLY A 152 -1.57 6.33 9.32
CA GLY A 152 -0.36 5.94 10.06
C GLY A 152 0.42 4.77 9.42
N PHE A 153 -0.15 4.07 8.44
CA PHE A 153 0.55 3.05 7.66
C PHE A 153 1.56 3.67 6.68
N THR A 154 1.19 4.71 5.92
CA THR A 154 2.12 5.37 5.00
C THR A 154 3.26 6.03 5.75
N ASP A 155 2.98 6.67 6.88
CA ASP A 155 3.98 7.34 7.71
C ASP A 155 4.99 6.34 8.27
N LEU A 156 4.50 5.18 8.74
CA LEU A 156 5.37 4.14 9.28
C LEU A 156 6.18 3.45 8.18
N CYS A 157 5.62 3.26 6.99
CA CYS A 157 6.40 2.82 5.83
C CYS A 157 7.53 3.80 5.50
N GLU A 158 7.22 5.10 5.47
CA GLU A 158 8.22 6.15 5.22
C GLU A 158 9.31 6.14 6.29
N GLU A 159 8.94 6.07 7.58
CA GLU A 159 9.88 5.97 8.70
C GLU A 159 10.84 4.79 8.53
N ILE A 160 10.31 3.59 8.26
CA ILE A 160 11.13 2.39 8.10
C ILE A 160 12.08 2.51 6.90
N ILE A 161 11.56 2.95 5.75
CA ILE A 161 12.30 2.97 4.48
C ILE A 161 13.35 4.08 4.44
N THR A 162 13.02 5.26 4.97
CA THR A 162 13.85 6.46 4.84
C THR A 162 14.73 6.75 6.05
N LEU A 163 14.39 6.19 7.22
CA LEU A 163 15.14 6.42 8.46
C LEU A 163 15.73 5.11 9.01
N SER A 164 14.89 4.11 9.30
CA SER A 164 15.36 2.91 10.02
C SER A 164 16.32 2.06 9.19
N PHE A 165 15.99 1.73 7.94
CA PHE A 165 16.89 0.94 7.09
C PHE A 165 18.21 1.66 6.78
N PRO A 166 18.21 2.95 6.37
CA PRO A 166 19.46 3.69 6.18
C PRO A 166 20.33 3.78 7.43
N ALA A 167 19.73 3.97 8.61
CA ALA A 167 20.48 4.02 9.87
C ALA A 167 21.24 2.72 10.13
N PHE A 168 20.57 1.58 9.98
CA PHE A 168 21.21 0.27 10.10
C PHE A 168 22.35 0.10 9.08
N LEU A 169 22.11 0.44 7.80
CA LEU A 169 23.13 0.28 6.74
C LEU A 169 24.35 1.17 6.99
N HIS A 170 24.13 2.39 7.48
CA HIS A 170 25.21 3.29 7.87
C HIS A 170 26.08 2.69 8.98
N ASN A 171 25.45 2.18 10.04
CA ASN A 171 26.16 1.52 11.14
C ASN A 171 26.87 0.24 10.68
N ALA A 172 26.26 -0.53 9.76
CA ALA A 172 26.91 -1.69 9.15
C ALA A 172 28.16 -1.32 8.34
N ALA A 173 28.12 -0.22 7.58
CA ALA A 173 29.26 0.28 6.81
C ALA A 173 30.40 0.79 7.70
N ILE A 174 30.07 1.45 8.82
CA ILE A 174 31.05 1.84 9.83
C ILE A 174 31.68 0.58 10.45
N TYR A 175 30.86 -0.40 10.83
CA TYR A 175 31.34 -1.65 11.41
C TYR A 175 32.30 -2.37 10.46
N TYR A 176 31.93 -2.47 9.18
CA TYR A 176 32.79 -3.00 8.12
C TYR A 176 34.14 -2.26 8.04
N THR A 177 34.11 -0.93 8.05
CA THR A 177 35.32 -0.11 8.00
C THR A 177 36.25 -0.39 9.20
N LEU A 178 35.68 -0.58 10.40
CA LEU A 178 36.44 -0.96 11.59
C LEU A 178 37.03 -2.38 11.47
N LEU A 179 36.30 -3.33 10.89
CA LEU A 179 36.84 -4.67 10.62
C LEU A 179 38.02 -4.63 9.65
N VAL A 180 37.94 -3.81 8.58
CA VAL A 180 39.06 -3.62 7.64
C VAL A 180 40.28 -3.06 8.37
N LYS A 181 40.08 -2.01 9.20
CA LYS A 181 41.15 -1.42 10.01
C LYS A 181 41.80 -2.44 10.96
N LEU A 182 41.00 -3.31 11.58
CA LEU A 182 41.49 -4.35 12.48
C LEU A 182 42.19 -5.51 11.75
N THR A 183 41.87 -5.74 10.48
CA THR A 183 42.52 -6.76 9.66
C THR A 183 43.91 -6.31 9.19
N TYR A 184 44.09 -5.00 8.97
CA TYR A 184 45.36 -4.40 8.54
C TYR A 184 45.80 -3.22 9.46
N PRO A 185 46.02 -3.47 10.75
CA PRO A 185 46.20 -2.40 11.74
C PRO A 185 47.48 -1.59 11.50
N ASP A 186 48.57 -2.23 11.08
CA ASP A 186 49.84 -1.55 10.80
C ASP A 186 49.68 -0.49 9.71
N SER A 187 49.03 -0.82 8.58
CA SER A 187 48.86 0.13 7.48
C SER A 187 48.00 1.34 7.84
N HIS A 188 47.09 1.19 8.81
CA HIS A 188 46.17 2.25 9.22
C HIS A 188 46.68 3.05 10.42
N ALA A 189 47.41 2.44 11.36
CA ALA A 189 47.97 3.13 12.52
C ALA A 189 48.97 4.22 12.13
N PHE A 190 49.83 3.97 11.14
CA PHE A 190 50.79 4.98 10.64
C PHE A 190 50.11 6.20 10.00
N ALA A 191 48.87 6.07 9.52
CA ALA A 191 48.11 7.17 8.93
C ALA A 191 47.50 8.11 9.99
N GLU A 192 47.34 7.63 11.23
CA GLU A 192 46.76 8.40 12.35
C GLU A 192 47.81 9.26 13.09
N GLY A 193 49.10 8.90 13.00
CA GLY A 193 50.20 9.76 13.44
C GLY A 193 51.46 8.99 13.88
N PRO A 194 52.64 9.64 13.86
CA PRO A 194 53.94 8.98 14.09
C PRO A 194 54.17 8.48 15.53
N ASN A 195 53.32 8.85 16.49
CA ASN A 195 53.44 8.48 17.91
C ASN A 195 52.33 7.53 18.38
N PHE A 196 51.51 6.99 17.48
CA PHE A 196 50.38 6.14 17.82
C PHE A 196 50.82 4.66 17.82
N SER A 197 50.76 4.00 18.98
CA SER A 197 51.06 2.57 19.06
C SER A 197 49.99 1.77 18.32
N VAL A 198 50.42 0.73 17.60
CA VAL A 198 49.49 -0.21 16.93
C VAL A 198 48.55 -0.87 17.94
N ASP A 199 49.03 -1.14 19.15
CA ASP A 199 48.22 -1.73 20.21
C ASP A 199 47.13 -0.76 20.70
N ASP A 200 47.46 0.53 20.86
CA ASP A 200 46.51 1.58 21.25
C ASP A 200 45.46 1.77 20.15
N PHE A 201 45.87 1.72 18.88
CA PHE A 201 44.97 1.76 17.72
C PHE A 201 43.99 0.59 17.71
N VAL A 202 44.49 -0.64 17.87
CA VAL A 202 43.67 -1.84 17.90
C VAL A 202 42.70 -1.81 19.08
N SER A 203 43.14 -1.34 20.25
CA SER A 203 42.27 -1.20 21.43
C SER A 203 41.13 -0.23 21.15
N ARG A 204 41.44 0.97 20.63
CA ARG A 204 40.44 1.99 20.28
C ARG A 204 39.43 1.47 19.25
N CYS A 205 39.91 0.86 18.16
CA CYS A 205 39.02 0.28 17.15
C CYS A 205 38.12 -0.83 17.71
N LYS A 206 38.60 -1.64 18.65
CA LYS A 206 37.77 -2.65 19.32
C LYS A 206 36.69 -2.05 20.22
N ASP A 207 36.98 -0.93 20.87
CA ASP A 207 35.99 -0.23 21.70
C ASP A 207 34.93 0.45 20.83
N GLU A 208 35.34 1.14 19.75
CA GLU A 208 34.42 1.67 18.74
C GLU A 208 33.55 0.56 18.10
N LEU A 209 34.13 -0.61 17.82
CA LEU A 209 33.41 -1.76 17.27
C LEU A 209 32.26 -2.21 18.19
N LYS A 210 32.47 -2.20 19.51
CA LYS A 210 31.42 -2.56 20.50
C LYS A 210 30.31 -1.52 20.52
N GLU A 211 30.65 -0.24 20.46
CA GLU A 211 29.65 0.84 20.43
C GLU A 211 28.78 0.74 19.18
N ILE A 212 29.39 0.53 18.02
CA ILE A 212 28.65 0.37 16.75
C ILE A 212 27.83 -0.92 16.74
N GLN A 213 28.31 -2.01 17.35
CA GLN A 213 27.52 -3.23 17.51
C GLN A 213 26.23 -2.96 18.30
N ILE A 214 26.31 -2.21 19.40
CA ILE A 214 25.14 -1.83 20.21
C ILE A 214 24.15 -0.98 19.39
N ALA A 215 24.65 0.01 18.65
CA ALA A 215 23.82 0.88 17.81
C ALA A 215 23.08 0.08 16.73
N LYS A 216 23.79 -0.82 16.04
CA LYS A 216 23.22 -1.70 15.00
C LYS A 216 22.15 -2.67 15.57
N ASP A 217 22.40 -3.23 16.74
CA ASP A 217 21.43 -4.13 17.40
C ASP A 217 20.16 -3.36 17.82
N GLU A 218 20.30 -2.11 18.23
CA GLU A 218 19.18 -1.22 18.52
C GLU A 218 18.39 -0.85 17.25
N ASP A 219 19.07 -0.53 16.15
CA ASP A 219 18.41 -0.27 14.85
C ASP A 219 17.57 -1.48 14.41
N LEU A 220 18.12 -2.69 14.52
CA LEU A 220 17.39 -3.92 14.20
C LEU A 220 16.19 -4.14 15.10
N ARG A 221 16.31 -3.85 16.40
CA ARG A 221 15.19 -3.94 17.34
C ARG A 221 14.08 -2.98 16.93
N GLN A 222 14.41 -1.73 16.64
CA GLN A 222 13.45 -0.71 16.20
C GLN A 222 12.78 -1.11 14.87
N ILE A 223 13.55 -1.61 13.90
CA ILE A 223 13.03 -2.14 12.63
C ILE A 223 11.98 -3.23 12.91
N ASN A 224 12.31 -4.21 13.74
CA ASN A 224 11.41 -5.33 14.05
C ASN A 224 10.14 -4.89 14.79
N GLU A 225 10.25 -3.95 15.73
CA GLU A 225 9.10 -3.36 16.42
C GLU A 225 8.19 -2.60 15.43
N ASN A 226 8.78 -1.78 14.56
CA ASN A 226 8.04 -1.05 13.53
C ASN A 226 7.40 -1.97 12.50
N LEU A 227 8.02 -3.09 12.13
CA LEU A 227 7.41 -4.11 11.26
C LEU A 227 6.20 -4.78 11.92
N GLY A 228 6.26 -5.04 13.23
CA GLY A 228 5.13 -5.54 14.00
C GLY A 228 3.95 -4.58 13.97
N ARG A 229 4.22 -3.29 14.25
CA ARG A 229 3.22 -2.21 14.16
C ARG A 229 2.64 -2.08 12.74
N LEU A 230 3.48 -2.17 11.72
CA LEU A 230 3.08 -2.08 10.32
C LEU A 230 2.16 -3.24 9.92
N SER A 231 2.42 -4.45 10.43
CA SER A 231 1.55 -5.61 10.22
C SER A 231 0.15 -5.37 10.81
N THR A 232 0.06 -4.83 12.03
CA THR A 232 -1.22 -4.50 12.67
C THR A 232 -1.98 -3.44 11.88
N LEU A 233 -1.30 -2.35 11.49
CA LEU A 233 -1.91 -1.29 10.68
C LEU A 233 -2.40 -1.80 9.32
N LYS A 234 -1.67 -2.73 8.71
CA LYS A 234 -2.11 -3.39 7.47
C LYS A 234 -3.41 -4.16 7.67
N GLU A 235 -3.54 -4.90 8.77
CA GLU A 235 -4.78 -5.64 9.09
C GLU A 235 -5.95 -4.69 9.32
N GLU A 236 -5.73 -3.55 9.98
CA GLU A 236 -6.75 -2.52 10.16
C GLU A 236 -7.20 -1.87 8.85
N LEU A 237 -6.32 -1.81 7.84
CA LEU A 237 -6.68 -1.34 6.49
C LEU A 237 -7.56 -2.33 5.71
N ASN A 238 -7.59 -3.60 6.12
CA ASN A 238 -8.39 -4.67 5.50
C ASN A 238 -9.79 -4.82 6.13
N VAL A 239 -10.09 -4.10 7.22
CA VAL A 239 -11.39 -4.08 7.91
C VAL A 239 -12.22 -2.85 7.49
#